data_AF-A0A563UCA0-F1
#
_entry.id   AF-A0A563UCA0-F1
#
_cell.length_a   1.000
_cell.length_b   1.000
_cell.length_c   1.000
_cell.angle_alpha   90.00
_cell.angle_beta   90.00
_cell.angle_gamma   90.00
#
_symmetry.space_group_name_H-M   'P 1'
#
loop_
_entity.id
_entity.type
_entity.pdbx_description
1 polymer ?
#
loop_
_entity_poly.entity_id
_entity_poly.type
_entity_poly.pdbx_seq_one_letter_code
_entity_poly.pdbx_strand_id
1 'polypeptide(L)'
;MKTKEEILDSFYSTGADGNPEMSANDLLNAMEAYARQAFEAAKQTQHGQQTFTSYADYVATLQPEPHNAEAETVRLVSETIIEQFIPHDPAVQQFSFDFKTSGKSYRVHYQKSAQGYWEFNGYDCL
;
A
#
# COMPACT_ATOMS: atom_id res chain seq x y z
N MET A 1 -2.43 -15.69 -23.53
CA MET A 1 -2.94 -14.92 -22.38
C MET A 1 -3.76 -13.79 -22.97
N LYS A 2 -4.96 -13.52 -22.46
CA LYS A 2 -5.75 -12.38 -22.94
C LYS A 2 -5.19 -11.10 -22.31
N THR A 3 -5.21 -9.98 -23.00
CA THR A 3 -4.88 -8.69 -22.40
C THR A 3 -5.99 -8.26 -21.43
N LYS A 4 -5.71 -7.28 -20.59
CA LYS A 4 -6.69 -6.71 -19.65
C LYS A 4 -7.92 -6.20 -20.42
N GLU A 5 -7.69 -5.57 -21.56
CA GLU A 5 -8.72 -5.02 -22.45
C GLU A 5 -9.57 -6.14 -23.05
N GLU A 6 -8.96 -7.23 -23.54
CA GLU A 6 -9.70 -8.39 -24.06
C GLU A 6 -10.54 -9.12 -23.00
N ILE A 7 -10.14 -9.05 -21.73
CA ILE A 7 -10.93 -9.58 -20.62
C ILE A 7 -12.10 -8.64 -20.34
N LEU A 8 -11.87 -7.33 -20.18
CA LEU A 8 -12.93 -6.34 -19.99
C LEU A 8 -13.97 -6.38 -21.12
N ASP A 9 -13.52 -6.49 -22.37
CA ASP A 9 -14.37 -6.61 -23.56
C ASP A 9 -15.32 -7.81 -23.52
N SER A 10 -14.93 -8.90 -22.86
CA SER A 10 -15.79 -10.08 -22.73
C SER A 10 -16.92 -9.93 -21.70
N PHE A 11 -16.91 -8.86 -20.90
CA PHE A 11 -17.92 -8.57 -19.87
C PHE A 11 -18.75 -7.31 -20.17
N TYR A 12 -18.44 -6.57 -21.24
CA TYR A 12 -19.34 -5.49 -21.69
C TYR A 12 -20.65 -6.06 -22.23
N SER A 13 -21.74 -5.38 -21.91
CA SER A 13 -23.07 -5.61 -22.47
C SER A 13 -23.50 -4.38 -23.27
N THR A 14 -24.41 -4.54 -24.22
CA THR A 14 -24.98 -3.37 -24.93
C THR A 14 -26.13 -2.80 -24.10
N GLY A 15 -25.97 -1.56 -23.65
CA GLY A 15 -27.00 -0.78 -22.97
C GLY A 15 -28.18 -0.47 -23.88
N ALA A 16 -29.28 0.00 -23.29
CA ALA A 16 -30.51 0.32 -24.03
C ALA A 16 -30.33 1.45 -25.06
N ASP A 17 -29.27 2.25 -24.91
CA ASP A 17 -28.86 3.33 -25.82
C ASP A 17 -27.90 2.87 -26.93
N GLY A 18 -27.55 1.58 -26.95
CA GLY A 18 -26.60 1.00 -27.92
C GLY A 18 -25.13 1.16 -27.55
N ASN A 19 -24.81 1.79 -26.41
CA ASN A 19 -23.44 1.94 -25.93
C ASN A 19 -23.00 0.74 -25.09
N PRO A 20 -21.71 0.39 -25.08
CA PRO A 20 -21.19 -0.64 -24.18
C PRO A 20 -21.30 -0.18 -22.72
N GLU A 21 -21.99 -0.97 -21.91
CA GLU A 21 -22.16 -0.79 -20.47
C GLU A 21 -21.62 -2.00 -19.71
N MET A 22 -21.03 -1.74 -18.55
CA MET A 22 -20.53 -2.78 -17.64
C MET A 22 -21.11 -2.53 -16.26
N SER A 23 -21.79 -3.54 -15.71
CA SER A 23 -22.27 -3.45 -14.33
C SER A 23 -21.11 -3.59 -13.34
N ALA A 24 -21.32 -3.16 -12.10
CA ALA A 24 -20.32 -3.35 -11.04
C ALA A 24 -19.97 -4.84 -10.81
N ASN A 25 -20.96 -5.74 -10.99
CA ASN A 25 -20.73 -7.18 -10.88
C ASN A 25 -19.90 -7.72 -12.07
N ASP A 26 -20.16 -7.22 -13.28
CA ASP A 26 -19.42 -7.63 -14.47
C ASP A 26 -17.97 -7.14 -14.43
N LEU A 27 -17.74 -5.93 -13.91
CA LEU A 27 -16.40 -5.42 -13.63
C LEU A 27 -15.68 -6.30 -12.61
N LEU A 28 -16.35 -6.70 -11.53
CA LEU A 28 -15.77 -7.58 -10.51
C LEU A 28 -15.40 -8.94 -11.12
N ASN A 29 -16.27 -9.52 -11.94
CA ASN A 29 -16.01 -10.78 -12.64
C ASN A 29 -14.83 -10.66 -13.63
N ALA A 30 -14.73 -9.54 -14.36
CA ALA A 30 -13.62 -9.27 -15.25
C ALA A 30 -12.29 -9.16 -14.50
N MET A 31 -12.30 -8.48 -13.34
CA MET A 31 -11.14 -8.39 -12.47
C MET A 31 -10.71 -9.76 -11.91
N GLU A 32 -11.67 -10.60 -11.51
CA GLU A 32 -11.36 -11.97 -11.05
C GLU A 32 -10.77 -12.82 -12.18
N ALA A 33 -11.32 -12.73 -13.40
CA ALA A 33 -10.80 -13.45 -14.55
C ALA A 33 -9.36 -13.02 -14.90
N TYR A 34 -9.06 -11.72 -14.80
CA TYR A 34 -7.71 -11.19 -14.97
C TYR A 34 -6.76 -11.69 -13.87
N ALA A 35 -7.17 -11.62 -12.61
CA ALA A 35 -6.37 -12.08 -11.48
C ALA A 35 -6.05 -13.58 -11.57
N ARG A 36 -7.00 -14.42 -12.02
CA ARG A 36 -6.76 -15.84 -12.31
C ARG A 36 -5.74 -16.07 -13.42
N GLN A 37 -5.80 -15.31 -14.52
CA GLN A 37 -4.79 -15.42 -15.57
C GLN A 37 -3.41 -14.99 -15.07
N ALA A 38 -3.33 -13.90 -14.31
CA ALA A 38 -2.10 -13.43 -13.70
C ALA A 38 -1.50 -14.47 -12.75
N PHE A 39 -2.33 -15.15 -11.96
CA PHE A 39 -1.92 -16.26 -11.10
C PHE A 39 -1.36 -17.45 -11.88
N GLU A 40 -2.06 -17.91 -12.93
CA GLU A 40 -1.56 -19.00 -13.78
C GLU A 40 -0.25 -18.65 -14.48
N ALA A 41 -0.03 -17.38 -14.82
CA ALA A 41 1.26 -16.89 -15.32
C ALA A 41 2.34 -16.83 -14.21
N ALA A 42 1.97 -16.40 -13.00
CA ALA A 42 2.88 -16.30 -11.85
C ALA A 42 3.28 -17.66 -11.26
N LYS A 43 2.52 -18.73 -11.53
CA LYS A 43 2.87 -20.12 -11.21
C LYS A 43 4.07 -20.66 -12.01
N GLN A 44 4.68 -19.87 -12.89
CA GLN A 44 5.92 -20.27 -13.57
C GLN A 44 6.98 -20.68 -12.55
N THR A 45 7.40 -21.93 -12.67
CA THR A 45 8.30 -22.61 -11.73
C THR A 45 9.69 -22.00 -11.85
N GLN A 46 10.14 -21.24 -10.84
CA GLN A 46 11.57 -21.00 -10.65
C GLN A 46 12.13 -22.13 -9.78
N HIS A 47 13.09 -22.89 -10.31
CA HIS A 47 13.84 -23.91 -9.55
C HIS A 47 12.98 -24.98 -8.83
N GLY A 48 11.83 -25.37 -9.41
CA GLY A 48 11.04 -26.49 -8.89
C GLY A 48 10.18 -26.20 -7.66
N GLN A 49 10.15 -24.95 -7.18
CA GLN A 49 9.19 -24.52 -6.16
C GLN A 49 8.14 -23.59 -6.78
N GLN A 50 6.86 -23.89 -6.52
CA GLN A 50 5.79 -22.96 -6.82
C GLN A 50 5.86 -21.79 -5.82
N THR A 51 5.88 -20.56 -6.33
CA THR A 51 5.93 -19.33 -5.52
C THR A 51 4.64 -19.11 -4.72
N PHE A 52 3.53 -19.70 -5.15
CA PHE A 52 2.23 -19.62 -4.51
C PHE A 52 1.53 -20.98 -4.52
N THR A 53 1.08 -21.44 -3.35
CA THR A 53 0.42 -22.76 -3.16
C THR A 53 -1.03 -22.75 -3.68
N SER A 54 -1.70 -21.59 -3.64
CA SER A 54 -3.08 -21.44 -4.11
C SER A 54 -3.37 -20.05 -4.67
N TYR A 55 -4.47 -19.92 -5.41
CA TYR A 55 -4.97 -18.63 -5.90
C TYR A 55 -5.31 -17.68 -4.74
N ALA A 56 -5.80 -18.23 -3.61
CA ALA A 56 -6.10 -17.45 -2.41
C ALA A 56 -4.83 -16.82 -1.82
N ASP A 57 -3.70 -17.53 -1.82
CA ASP A 57 -2.42 -17.01 -1.34
C ASP A 57 -1.91 -15.86 -2.23
N TYR A 58 -2.06 -16.00 -3.55
CA TYR A 58 -1.72 -14.94 -4.49
C TYR A 58 -2.60 -13.70 -4.30
N VAL A 59 -3.92 -13.87 -4.18
CA VAL A 59 -4.84 -12.75 -3.94
C VAL A 59 -4.54 -12.07 -2.60
N ALA A 60 -4.14 -12.81 -1.56
CA ALA A 60 -3.72 -12.23 -0.29
C ALA A 60 -2.49 -11.31 -0.43
N THR A 61 -1.57 -11.59 -1.36
CA THR A 61 -0.43 -10.69 -1.65
C THR A 61 -0.80 -9.44 -2.44
N LEU A 62 -1.96 -9.44 -3.10
CA LEU A 62 -2.47 -8.28 -3.83
C LEU A 62 -3.30 -7.35 -2.95
N GLN A 63 -3.67 -7.79 -1.73
CA GLN A 63 -4.31 -6.89 -0.79
C GLN A 63 -3.28 -5.83 -0.39
N PRO A 64 -3.58 -4.54 -0.58
CA PRO A 64 -2.73 -3.50 -0.04
C PRO A 64 -2.62 -3.74 1.47
N GLU A 65 -1.39 -3.69 2.00
CA GLU A 65 -1.14 -3.67 3.45
C GLU A 65 -2.17 -2.77 4.12
N PRO A 66 -2.74 -3.18 5.28
CA PRO A 66 -3.78 -2.41 5.93
C PRO A 66 -3.34 -0.96 6.08
N HIS A 67 -3.96 -0.09 5.30
CA HIS A 67 -3.61 1.32 5.19
C HIS A 67 -3.90 1.99 6.53
N ASN A 68 -2.88 2.12 7.36
CA ASN A 68 -3.00 2.77 8.65
C ASN A 68 -2.94 4.29 8.45
N ALA A 69 -4.08 4.86 8.04
CA ALA A 69 -4.23 6.30 7.80
C ALA A 69 -3.83 7.16 9.01
N GLU A 70 -3.94 6.63 10.24
CA GLU A 70 -3.47 7.30 11.46
C GLU A 70 -1.94 7.38 11.47
N ALA A 71 -1.25 6.28 11.20
CA ALA A 71 0.21 6.26 11.13
C ALA A 71 0.75 7.20 10.04
N GLU A 72 0.12 7.23 8.86
CA GLU A 72 0.50 8.16 7.79
C GLU A 72 0.27 9.62 8.19
N THR A 73 -0.87 9.92 8.84
CA THR A 73 -1.15 11.28 9.33
C THR A 73 -0.13 11.71 10.38
N VAL A 74 0.19 10.83 11.33
CA VAL A 74 1.18 11.11 12.38
C VAL A 74 2.56 11.36 11.76
N ARG A 75 2.98 10.51 10.82
CA ARG A 75 4.25 10.67 10.12
C ARG A 75 4.28 11.99 9.35
N LEU A 76 3.29 12.26 8.51
CA LEU A 76 3.22 13.46 7.68
C LEU A 76 3.32 14.73 8.54
N VAL A 77 2.49 14.84 9.57
CA VAL A 77 2.51 16.02 10.45
C VAL A 77 3.87 16.15 11.14
N SER A 78 4.43 15.05 11.64
CA SER A 78 5.74 15.07 12.31
C SER A 78 6.87 15.53 11.37
N GLU A 79 6.86 15.10 10.10
CA GLU A 79 7.85 15.50 9.10
C GLU A 79 7.75 17.00 8.76
N THR A 80 6.56 17.61 8.86
CA THR A 80 6.41 19.08 8.64
C THR A 80 6.95 19.95 9.77
N ILE A 81 7.09 19.40 10.99
CA ILE A 81 7.50 20.18 12.17
C ILE A 81 8.85 19.77 12.74
N ILE A 82 9.43 18.67 12.22
CA ILE A 82 10.68 18.07 12.71
C ILE A 82 11.81 19.09 12.85
N GLU A 83 11.93 20.05 11.93
CA GLU A 83 13.00 21.05 11.90
C GLU A 83 13.10 21.88 13.19
N GLN A 84 11.99 22.02 13.93
CA GLN A 84 11.94 22.75 15.19
C GLN A 84 12.50 21.95 16.38
N PHE A 85 12.67 20.64 16.22
CA PHE A 85 13.03 19.69 17.27
C PHE A 85 14.39 19.01 17.03
N ILE A 86 15.05 19.28 15.90
CA ILE A 86 16.35 18.70 15.58
C ILE A 86 17.38 19.11 16.65
N PRO A 87 18.03 18.15 17.33
CA PRO A 87 19.09 18.45 18.29
C PRO A 87 20.28 19.15 17.62
N HIS A 88 20.82 20.18 18.28
CA HIS A 88 22.02 20.87 17.79
C HIS A 88 23.31 20.06 17.98
N ASP A 89 23.29 19.08 18.89
CA ASP A 89 24.45 18.23 19.15
C ASP A 89 24.60 17.17 18.03
N PRO A 90 25.69 17.21 17.23
CA PRO A 90 25.89 16.28 16.14
C PRO A 90 26.10 14.82 16.60
N ALA A 91 26.44 14.59 17.87
CA ALA A 91 26.63 13.26 18.44
C ALA A 91 25.31 12.51 18.67
N VAL A 92 24.19 13.22 18.73
CA VAL A 92 22.87 12.61 18.94
C VAL A 92 22.50 11.75 17.73
N GLN A 93 22.14 10.50 18.02
CA GLN A 93 21.73 9.50 17.01
C GLN A 93 20.23 9.27 16.97
N GLN A 94 19.51 9.67 18.03
CA GLN A 94 18.07 9.47 18.16
C GLN A 94 17.48 10.63 18.96
N PHE A 95 16.28 11.05 18.60
CA PHE A 95 15.51 11.99 19.41
C PHE A 95 14.01 11.72 19.25
N SER A 96 13.24 12.26 20.18
CA SER A 96 11.79 12.13 20.19
C SER A 96 11.15 13.44 20.62
N PHE A 97 9.98 13.73 20.08
CA PHE A 97 9.19 14.88 20.50
C PHE A 97 7.70 14.57 20.50
N ASP A 98 6.96 15.36 21.27
CA ASP A 98 5.52 15.20 21.45
C ASP A 98 4.78 16.24 20.63
N PHE A 99 3.71 15.83 19.95
CA PHE A 99 2.80 16.75 19.28
C PHE A 99 1.35 16.25 19.34
N LYS A 100 0.41 17.13 18.99
CA LYS A 100 -1.01 16.82 18.96
C LYS A 100 -1.55 16.96 17.55
N THR A 101 -2.30 15.96 17.09
CA THR A 101 -3.07 16.02 15.83
C THR A 101 -4.33 15.18 15.96
N SER A 102 -5.38 15.53 15.21
CA SER A 102 -6.66 14.81 15.22
C SER A 102 -7.23 14.57 16.63
N GLY A 103 -7.00 15.51 17.56
CA GLY A 103 -7.47 15.42 18.94
C GLY A 103 -6.72 14.43 19.85
N LYS A 104 -5.68 13.75 19.35
CA LYS A 104 -4.83 12.83 20.13
C LYS A 104 -3.43 13.40 20.32
N SER A 105 -2.72 12.89 21.33
CA SER A 105 -1.31 13.23 21.59
C SER A 105 -0.44 12.07 21.15
N TYR A 106 0.68 12.37 20.50
CA TYR A 106 1.63 11.38 20.03
C TYR A 106 3.04 11.76 20.43
N ARG A 107 3.86 10.75 20.69
CA ARG A 107 5.32 10.86 20.75
C ARG A 107 5.89 10.21 19.51
N VAL A 108 6.68 10.94 18.72
CA VAL A 108 7.37 10.40 17.55
C VAL A 108 8.84 10.20 17.82
N HIS A 109 9.40 9.19 17.18
CA HIS A 109 10.79 8.80 17.32
C HIS A 109 11.51 8.97 16.00
N TYR A 110 12.68 9.58 16.04
CA TYR A 110 13.55 9.77 14.89
C TYR A 110 14.92 9.17 15.18
N GLN A 111 15.51 8.59 14.14
CA GLN A 111 16.86 8.04 14.17
C GLN A 111 17.69 8.61 13.03
N LYS A 112 18.98 8.82 13.28
CA LYS A 112 19.92 9.28 12.28
C LYS A 112 20.33 8.11 11.38
N SER A 113 20.25 8.30 10.07
CA SER A 113 20.69 7.35 9.07
C SER A 113 22.22 7.34 8.93
N ALA A 114 22.76 6.35 8.22
CA ALA A 114 24.20 6.25 7.95
C ALA A 114 24.74 7.47 7.17
N GLN A 115 23.88 8.15 6.41
CA GLN A 115 24.21 9.37 5.66
C GLN A 115 24.03 10.65 6.49
N GLY A 116 23.56 10.54 7.73
CA GLY A 116 23.39 11.66 8.65
C GLY A 116 22.02 12.35 8.60
N TYR A 117 21.06 11.82 7.84
CA TYR A 117 19.69 12.35 7.75
C TYR A 117 18.83 11.81 8.90
N TRP A 118 17.80 12.57 9.31
CA TRP A 118 16.84 12.11 10.30
C TRP A 118 15.70 11.35 9.62
N GLU A 119 15.46 10.12 10.06
CA GLU A 119 14.44 9.23 9.53
C GLU A 119 13.41 8.89 10.61
N PHE A 120 12.14 8.89 10.22
CA PHE A 120 11.03 8.51 11.09
C PHE A 120 11.17 7.03 11.49
N ASN A 121 11.17 6.77 12.80
CA ASN A 121 11.39 5.44 13.40
C ASN A 121 10.18 4.97 14.23
N GLY A 122 9.01 5.57 14.03
CA GLY A 122 7.76 5.16 14.67
C GLY A 122 7.17 6.21 15.61
N TYR A 123 6.06 5.83 16.24
CA TYR A 123 5.32 6.69 17.15
C TYR A 123 4.61 5.89 18.25
N ASP A 124 4.35 6.54 19.37
CA ASP A 124 3.47 6.08 20.43
C ASP A 124 2.26 7.02 20.54
N CYS A 125 1.07 6.45 20.79
CA CYS A 125 -0.09 7.21 21.23
C CYS A 125 0.00 7.41 22.75
N LEU A 126 -0.13 8.65 23.21
CA LEU A 126 -0.07 9.04 24.63
C LEU A 126 -1.46 9.10 25.28
#